data_AF-A0A7C9FSH3-F1
#
_entry.id   AF-A0A7C9FSH3-F1
#
_cell.length_a   1.000
_cell.length_b   1.000
_cell.length_c   1.000
_cell.angle_alpha   90.00
_cell.angle_beta   90.00
_cell.angle_gamma   90.00
#
_symmetry.space_group_name_H-M   'P 1'
#
loop_
_entity.id
_entity.type
_entity.pdbx_description
1 polymer ?
#
loop_
_entity_poly.entity_id
_entity_poly.type
_entity_poly.pdbx_seq_one_letter_code
_entity_poly.pdbx_strand_id
1 'polypeptide(L)'
;MNQLLLDDISDELFGGSLNYCVFLKVCTVALTEPTQTADIVSAALGKGVIAIDFVEKGVESVIETVKSSLLYAGDHAAGPSKEAIESDVLAGMLEKLVSDLRLTISQTIKVEAFTLEEGHPFYPVFWDFAFLFRAASKATIFIGASSD
;
A
#
# COMPACT_ATOMS: atom_id res chain seq x y z
N MET A 1 2.27 -3.72 -10.82
CA MET A 1 2.46 -4.01 -9.39
C MET A 1 2.52 -5.51 -9.20
N ASN A 2 3.62 -5.97 -8.64
CA ASN A 2 3.92 -7.38 -8.39
C ASN A 2 3.99 -7.62 -6.87
N GLN A 3 3.22 -8.59 -6.35
CA GLN A 3 3.26 -8.93 -4.93
C GLN A 3 4.66 -9.35 -4.47
N LEU A 4 5.44 -10.04 -5.30
CA LEU A 4 6.81 -10.44 -4.95
C LEU A 4 7.71 -9.24 -4.63
N LEU A 5 7.59 -8.15 -5.40
CA LEU A 5 8.34 -6.92 -5.10
C LEU A 5 7.91 -6.29 -3.77
N LEU A 6 6.62 -6.37 -3.44
CA LEU A 6 6.10 -5.87 -2.18
C LEU A 6 6.61 -6.72 -1.00
N ASP A 7 6.65 -8.04 -1.17
CA ASP A 7 7.21 -8.97 -0.19
C ASP A 7 8.71 -8.71 0.02
N ASP A 8 9.49 -8.53 -1.05
CA ASP A 8 10.92 -8.20 -0.98
C ASP A 8 11.19 -6.86 -0.26
N ILE A 9 10.34 -5.84 -0.47
CA ILE A 9 10.43 -4.55 0.23
C ILE A 9 10.13 -4.74 1.73
N SER A 10 9.10 -5.51 2.06
CA SER A 10 8.76 -5.82 3.45
C SER A 10 9.89 -6.56 4.17
N ASP A 11 10.51 -7.54 3.51
CA ASP A 11 11.62 -8.32 4.05
C ASP A 11 12.88 -7.47 4.27
N GLU A 12 13.20 -6.56 3.35
CA GLU A 12 14.33 -5.64 3.50
C GLU A 12 14.13 -4.66 4.66
N LEU A 13 12.92 -4.11 4.82
CA LEU A 13 12.59 -3.20 5.91
C LEU A 13 12.51 -3.89 7.28
N PHE A 14 12.17 -5.19 7.30
CA PHE A 14 12.30 -6.04 8.48
C PHE A 14 13.77 -6.38 8.78
N GLY A 15 14.62 -6.43 7.75
CA GLY A 15 16.04 -6.71 7.83
C GLY A 15 16.79 -5.83 8.83
N GLY A 16 17.20 -6.43 9.95
CA GLY A 16 17.97 -5.75 10.99
C GLY A 16 17.15 -4.86 11.93
N SER A 17 15.81 -4.84 11.80
CA SER A 17 14.94 -4.25 12.81
C SER A 17 14.77 -5.20 14.00
N LEU A 18 14.46 -4.67 15.19
CA LEU A 18 14.23 -5.49 16.38
C LEU A 18 12.80 -6.07 16.42
N ASN A 19 11.85 -5.34 15.85
CA ASN A 19 10.42 -5.61 15.96
C ASN A 19 9.59 -4.93 14.85
N TYR A 20 10.20 -4.10 13.99
CA TYR A 20 9.44 -3.38 12.97
C TYR A 20 9.01 -4.28 11.81
N CYS A 21 7.70 -4.34 11.57
CA CYS A 21 7.07 -5.12 10.52
C CYS A 21 6.35 -4.23 9.51
N VAL A 22 6.44 -4.60 8.23
CA VAL A 22 5.77 -3.90 7.13
C VAL A 22 4.86 -4.88 6.40
N PHE A 23 3.58 -4.54 6.28
CA PHE A 23 2.61 -5.28 5.47
C PHE A 23 2.34 -4.49 4.19
N LEU A 24 2.51 -5.15 3.05
CA LEU A 24 2.15 -4.60 1.74
C LEU A 24 1.34 -5.64 0.97
N LYS A 25 0.19 -5.21 0.43
CA LYS A 25 -0.68 -6.12 -0.29
C LYS A 25 -1.29 -5.45 -1.52
N VAL A 26 -1.20 -6.15 -2.64
CA VAL A 26 -1.94 -5.81 -3.86
C VAL A 26 -2.96 -6.90 -4.19
N CYS A 27 -4.19 -6.48 -4.47
CA CYS A 27 -5.29 -7.36 -4.89
C CYS A 27 -5.95 -6.78 -6.15
N THR A 28 -6.24 -7.62 -7.15
CA THR A 28 -6.97 -7.20 -8.35
C THR A 28 -8.26 -8.00 -8.46
N VAL A 29 -9.37 -7.31 -8.68
CA VAL A 29 -10.68 -7.91 -8.92
C VAL A 29 -11.22 -7.48 -10.28
N ALA A 30 -11.86 -8.42 -10.98
CA ALA A 30 -12.57 -8.13 -12.22
C ALA A 30 -13.89 -7.42 -11.91
N LEU A 31 -14.26 -6.44 -12.73
CA LEU A 31 -15.54 -5.73 -12.62
C LEU A 31 -16.44 -6.19 -13.77
N THR A 32 -17.58 -6.79 -13.42
CA THR A 32 -18.59 -7.24 -14.39
C THR A 32 -19.74 -6.26 -14.52
N GLU A 33 -19.99 -5.45 -13.49
CA GLU A 33 -21.07 -4.46 -13.45
C GLU A 33 -20.58 -3.17 -12.74
N PRO A 34 -21.29 -2.03 -12.88
CA PRO A 34 -21.03 -0.83 -12.10
C PRO A 34 -21.23 -1.09 -10.61
N THR A 35 -20.14 -1.38 -9.90
CA THR A 35 -20.15 -1.68 -8.46
C THR A 35 -19.63 -0.48 -7.64
N GLN A 36 -20.26 -0.21 -6.50
CA GLN A 36 -19.80 0.84 -5.57
C GLN A 36 -18.39 0.54 -5.07
N THR A 37 -17.61 1.58 -4.75
CA THR A 37 -16.20 1.40 -4.37
C THR A 37 -16.05 0.57 -3.09
N ALA A 38 -16.93 0.74 -2.10
CA ALA A 38 -16.92 -0.06 -0.86
C ALA A 38 -17.12 -1.56 -1.13
N ASP A 39 -18.09 -1.93 -1.97
CA ASP A 39 -18.36 -3.33 -2.33
C ASP A 39 -17.16 -4.00 -3.00
N ILE A 40 -16.41 -3.26 -3.83
CA ILE A 40 -15.17 -3.74 -4.45
C ILE A 40 -14.12 -4.05 -3.39
N VAL A 41 -13.97 -3.15 -2.41
CA VAL A 41 -13.01 -3.34 -1.32
C VAL A 41 -13.37 -4.57 -0.48
N SER A 42 -14.63 -4.70 -0.05
CA SER A 42 -15.07 -5.88 0.71
C SER A 42 -14.97 -7.19 -0.09
N ALA A 43 -15.19 -7.15 -1.42
CA ALA A 43 -15.00 -8.32 -2.28
C ALA A 43 -13.53 -8.73 -2.40
N ALA A 44 -12.60 -7.77 -2.41
CA ALA A 44 -11.18 -8.00 -2.58
C ALA A 44 -10.45 -8.36 -1.28
N LEU A 45 -10.84 -7.74 -0.16
CA LEU A 45 -10.16 -7.89 1.14
C LEU A 45 -10.92 -8.80 2.12
N GLY A 46 -12.20 -9.11 1.84
CA GLY A 46 -13.04 -10.00 2.64
C GLY A 46 -14.24 -9.30 3.26
N LYS A 47 -15.29 -10.08 3.55
CA LYS A 47 -16.60 -9.57 4.03
C LYS A 47 -16.58 -8.85 5.38
N GLY A 48 -15.51 -8.98 6.16
CA GLY A 48 -15.32 -8.29 7.45
C GLY A 48 -14.54 -6.98 7.34
N VAL A 49 -14.20 -6.54 6.12
CA VAL A 49 -13.45 -5.30 5.90
C VAL A 49 -14.43 -4.17 5.58
N ILE A 50 -14.40 -3.12 6.41
CA ILE A 50 -15.20 -1.91 6.25
C ILE A 50 -14.28 -0.78 5.81
N ALA A 51 -14.54 -0.24 4.61
CA ALA A 51 -13.79 0.86 4.04
C ALA A 51 -14.64 2.14 4.01
N ILE A 52 -14.05 3.23 4.48
CA ILE A 52 -14.70 4.54 4.63
C ILE A 52 -13.81 5.65 4.03
N ASP A 53 -14.31 6.89 4.02
CA ASP A 53 -13.56 8.09 3.66
C ASP A 53 -12.86 8.05 2.29
N PHE A 54 -13.60 7.65 1.27
CA PHE A 54 -13.09 7.63 -0.10
C PHE A 54 -12.81 9.05 -0.61
N VAL A 55 -11.56 9.34 -0.94
CA VAL A 55 -11.10 10.63 -1.46
C VAL A 55 -10.31 10.42 -2.74
N GLU A 56 -10.68 11.13 -3.81
CA GLU A 56 -9.95 11.07 -5.08
C GLU A 56 -8.51 11.62 -4.93
N LYS A 57 -7.54 10.92 -5.52
CA LYS A 57 -6.11 11.28 -5.43
C LYS A 57 -5.48 11.41 -6.81
N GLY A 58 -4.58 12.38 -6.94
CA GLY A 58 -3.69 12.48 -8.09
C GLY A 58 -2.49 11.54 -7.96
N VAL A 59 -1.85 11.26 -9.11
CA VAL A 59 -0.70 10.34 -9.21
C VAL A 59 0.42 10.68 -8.22
N GLU A 60 0.82 11.95 -8.18
CA GLU A 60 1.92 12.39 -7.31
C GLU A 60 1.58 12.26 -5.83
N SER A 61 0.32 12.48 -5.43
CA SER A 61 -0.10 12.29 -4.05
C SER A 61 0.00 10.83 -3.61
N VAL A 62 -0.34 9.87 -4.48
CA VAL A 62 -0.19 8.44 -4.18
C VAL A 62 1.29 8.08 -4.02
N ILE A 63 2.12 8.53 -4.96
CA ILE A 63 3.56 8.23 -4.93
C ILE A 63 4.22 8.82 -3.70
N GLU A 64 3.90 10.08 -3.36
CA GLU A 64 4.43 10.74 -2.18
C GLU A 64 4.04 9.99 -0.90
N THR A 65 2.76 9.61 -0.75
CA THR A 65 2.30 8.83 0.41
C THR A 65 3.01 7.49 0.50
N VAL A 66 3.09 6.72 -0.58
CA VAL A 66 3.77 5.41 -0.55
C VAL A 66 5.25 5.56 -0.20
N LYS A 67 5.93 6.54 -0.78
CA LYS A 67 7.35 6.79 -0.49
C LYS A 67 7.57 7.26 0.94
N SER A 68 6.77 8.19 1.45
CA SER A 68 6.94 8.70 2.82
C SER A 68 6.64 7.63 3.86
N SER A 69 5.67 6.77 3.60
CA SER A 69 5.40 5.58 4.41
C SER A 69 6.58 4.60 4.42
N LEU A 70 7.09 4.20 3.25
CA LEU A 70 8.17 3.22 3.17
C LEU A 70 9.55 3.76 3.59
N LEU A 71 9.71 5.08 3.61
CA LEU A 71 10.90 5.77 4.13
C LEU A 71 10.69 6.31 5.55
N TYR A 72 9.63 5.87 6.24
CA TYR A 72 9.42 6.19 7.64
C TYR A 72 10.61 5.67 8.47
N ALA A 73 11.43 6.58 8.97
CA ALA A 73 12.63 6.24 9.73
C ALA A 73 12.33 5.80 11.16
N GLY A 74 11.10 6.02 11.64
CA GLY A 74 10.76 5.75 13.03
C GLY A 74 11.49 6.64 14.03
N ASP A 75 11.67 6.13 15.24
CA ASP A 75 12.45 6.73 16.29
C ASP A 75 13.38 5.69 16.96
N HIS A 76 13.86 5.97 18.18
CA HIS A 76 14.78 5.09 18.90
C HIS A 76 14.11 3.84 19.49
N ALA A 77 12.78 3.76 19.47
CA ALA A 77 11.99 2.68 20.02
C ALA A 77 11.26 1.85 18.95
N ALA A 78 11.03 2.41 17.76
CA ALA A 78 10.30 1.75 16.68
C ALA A 78 10.81 2.19 15.30
N GLY A 79 10.90 1.26 14.35
CA GLY A 79 11.25 1.58 12.97
C GLY A 79 12.22 0.58 12.31
N PRO A 80 12.40 0.71 10.98
CA PRO A 80 13.37 -0.08 10.24
C PRO A 80 14.80 0.29 10.65
N SER A 81 15.75 -0.60 10.38
CA SER A 81 17.17 -0.30 10.61
C SER A 81 17.62 0.88 9.73
N LYS A 82 18.57 1.67 10.24
CA LYS A 82 19.13 2.78 9.47
C LYS A 82 19.80 2.26 8.20
N GLU A 83 20.48 1.12 8.31
CA GLU A 83 21.14 0.43 7.22
C GLU A 83 20.16 0.04 6.11
N ALA A 84 18.96 -0.46 6.45
CA ALA A 84 17.93 -0.80 5.46
C ALA A 84 17.43 0.45 4.71
N ILE A 85 17.14 1.53 5.44
CA ILE A 85 16.64 2.80 4.86
C ILE A 85 17.67 3.44 3.93
N GLU A 86 18.95 3.38 4.28
CA GLU A 86 20.05 3.93 3.48
C GLU A 86 20.57 2.96 2.41
N SER A 87 19.97 1.77 2.27
CA SER A 87 20.44 0.77 1.33
C SER A 87 20.10 1.11 -0.13
N ASP A 88 21.08 0.90 -1.02
CA ASP A 88 20.86 0.95 -2.47
C ASP A 88 19.87 -0.12 -2.95
N VAL A 89 19.75 -1.21 -2.19
CA VAL A 89 18.81 -2.32 -2.45
C VAL A 89 17.38 -1.82 -2.31
N LEU A 90 17.03 -1.22 -1.17
CA LEU A 90 15.72 -0.62 -0.95
C LEU A 90 15.45 0.50 -1.96
N ALA A 91 16.42 1.39 -2.20
CA ALA A 91 16.27 2.48 -3.17
C ALA A 91 15.88 1.95 -4.57
N GLY A 92 16.57 0.91 -5.06
CA GLY A 92 16.25 0.29 -6.34
C GLY A 92 14.88 -0.42 -6.36
N MET A 93 14.43 -1.01 -5.25
CA MET A 93 13.09 -1.58 -5.14
C MET A 93 12.00 -0.50 -5.14
N LEU A 94 12.23 0.62 -4.45
CA LEU A 94 11.30 1.75 -4.43
C LEU A 94 11.16 2.41 -5.81
N GLU A 95 12.25 2.52 -6.58
CA GLU A 95 12.18 3.01 -7.97
C GLU A 95 11.33 2.11 -8.87
N LYS A 96 11.47 0.79 -8.72
CA LYS A 96 10.62 -0.19 -9.43
C LYS A 96 9.17 -0.06 -9.01
N LEU A 97 8.89 0.04 -7.70
CA LEU A 97 7.54 0.20 -7.17
C LEU A 97 6.88 1.49 -7.69
N VAL A 98 7.61 2.61 -7.70
CA VAL A 98 7.11 3.89 -8.24
C VAL A 98 6.80 3.78 -9.73
N SER A 99 7.65 3.10 -10.50
CA SER A 99 7.41 2.85 -11.92
C SER A 99 6.15 2.00 -12.14
N ASP A 100 5.98 0.95 -11.35
CA ASP A 100 4.81 0.07 -11.35
C ASP A 100 3.52 0.81 -10.97
N LEU A 101 3.59 1.71 -9.99
CA LEU A 101 2.47 2.56 -9.57
C LEU A 101 2.07 3.52 -10.69
N ARG A 102 3.04 4.22 -11.30
CA ARG A 102 2.77 5.12 -12.42
C ARG A 102 2.08 4.40 -13.58
N LEU A 103 2.58 3.23 -13.95
CA LEU A 103 1.98 2.41 -15.00
C LEU A 103 0.57 1.93 -14.63
N THR A 104 0.36 1.54 -13.37
CA THR A 104 -0.96 1.09 -12.91
C THR A 104 -1.96 2.24 -12.95
N ILE A 105 -1.58 3.42 -12.43
CA ILE A 105 -2.42 4.61 -12.39
C ILE A 105 -2.72 5.14 -13.80
N SER A 106 -1.76 5.08 -14.74
CA SER A 106 -2.00 5.52 -16.12
C SER A 106 -3.04 4.68 -16.87
N GLN A 107 -3.36 3.49 -16.38
CA GLN A 107 -4.38 2.59 -16.93
C GLN A 107 -5.74 2.73 -16.23
N THR A 108 -5.85 3.66 -15.28
CA THR A 108 -7.04 3.82 -14.43
C THR A 108 -7.86 5.04 -14.85
N ILE A 109 -9.16 4.94 -14.61
CA ILE A 109 -10.13 6.02 -14.82
C ILE A 109 -10.26 6.86 -13.54
N LYS A 110 -10.07 6.24 -12.37
CA LYS A 110 -10.17 6.88 -11.07
C LYS A 110 -9.20 6.26 -10.07
N VAL A 111 -8.62 7.10 -9.21
CA VAL A 111 -7.81 6.69 -8.08
C VAL A 111 -8.40 7.26 -6.80
N GLU A 112 -8.67 6.41 -5.82
CA GLU A 112 -9.27 6.80 -4.54
C GLU A 112 -8.38 6.31 -3.40
N ALA A 113 -8.08 7.17 -2.43
CA ALA A 113 -7.63 6.74 -1.11
C ALA A 113 -8.85 6.40 -0.25
N PHE A 114 -8.70 5.47 0.68
CA PHE A 114 -9.73 5.12 1.66
C PHE A 114 -9.11 4.72 3.00
N THR A 115 -9.92 4.65 4.04
CA THR A 115 -9.52 4.21 5.38
C THR A 115 -10.18 2.87 5.70
N LEU A 116 -9.46 1.97 6.38
CA LEU A 116 -10.03 0.74 6.92
C LEU A 116 -10.52 1.00 8.34
N GLU A 117 -11.85 1.00 8.53
CA GLU A 117 -12.47 1.08 9.87
C GLU A 117 -12.37 -0.27 10.60
N GLU A 118 -12.59 -1.37 9.87
CA GLU A 118 -12.46 -2.74 10.38
C GLU A 118 -11.58 -3.58 9.45
N GLY A 119 -10.85 -4.54 10.04
CA GLY A 119 -9.94 -5.44 9.31
C GLY A 119 -8.52 -4.89 9.11
N HIS A 120 -8.11 -3.92 9.94
CA HIS A 120 -6.75 -3.38 9.91
C HIS A 120 -5.71 -4.47 10.29
N PRO A 121 -4.59 -4.60 9.55
CA PRO A 121 -3.61 -5.68 9.76
C PRO A 121 -2.82 -5.56 11.07
N PHE A 122 -2.74 -4.37 11.67
CA PHE A 122 -1.89 -4.09 12.83
C PHE A 122 -2.52 -3.16 13.88
N TYR A 123 -2.04 -3.23 15.12
CA TYR A 123 -2.25 -2.26 16.21
C TYR A 123 -1.11 -2.38 17.26
N PRO A 124 -0.34 -1.31 17.59
CA PRO A 124 -0.39 0.05 17.03
C PRO A 124 0.12 0.13 15.59
N VAL A 125 -0.25 1.19 14.88
CA VAL A 125 0.11 1.42 13.48
C VAL A 125 0.92 2.70 13.40
N PHE A 126 2.12 2.67 12.80
CA PHE A 126 2.92 3.89 12.64
C PHE A 126 2.55 4.68 11.40
N TRP A 127 2.25 3.95 10.32
CA TRP A 127 1.68 4.49 9.11
C TRP A 127 0.85 3.44 8.42
N ASP A 128 -0.14 3.89 7.67
CA ASP A 128 -0.94 3.10 6.76
C ASP A 128 -1.28 3.90 5.50
N PHE A 129 -1.67 3.17 4.46
CA PHE A 129 -2.33 3.72 3.31
C PHE A 129 -3.21 2.66 2.67
N ALA A 130 -4.29 3.10 2.03
CA ALA A 130 -5.09 2.23 1.19
C ALA A 130 -5.56 2.98 -0.06
N PHE A 131 -5.26 2.41 -1.23
CA PHE A 131 -5.59 2.98 -2.52
C PHE A 131 -6.40 1.98 -3.36
N LEU A 132 -7.39 2.51 -4.07
CA LEU A 132 -8.14 1.80 -5.10
C LEU A 132 -7.91 2.48 -6.45
N PHE A 133 -7.40 1.68 -7.39
CA PHE A 133 -7.13 2.02 -8.77
C PHE A 133 -8.22 1.41 -9.64
N ARG A 134 -9.21 2.20 -10.07
CA ARG A 134 -10.36 1.73 -10.85
C ARG A 134 -10.10 1.89 -12.35
N ALA A 135 -10.17 0.80 -13.11
CA ALA A 135 -10.23 0.78 -14.56
C ALA A 135 -11.62 0.33 -15.05
N ALA A 136 -11.81 0.27 -16.37
CA ALA A 136 -13.12 -0.08 -16.95
C ALA A 136 -13.60 -1.50 -16.58
N SER A 137 -12.69 -2.48 -16.53
CA SER A 137 -13.01 -3.90 -16.34
C SER A 137 -12.36 -4.53 -15.11
N LYS A 138 -11.63 -3.74 -14.31
CA LYS A 138 -10.95 -4.21 -13.11
C LYS A 138 -10.76 -3.10 -12.10
N ALA A 139 -10.63 -3.46 -10.84
CA ALA A 139 -10.10 -2.59 -9.79
C ALA A 139 -8.87 -3.25 -9.18
N THR A 140 -7.85 -2.45 -8.89
CA THR A 140 -6.67 -2.90 -8.14
C THR A 140 -6.62 -2.14 -6.83
N ILE A 141 -6.50 -2.87 -5.74
CA ILE A 141 -6.35 -2.32 -4.39
C ILE A 141 -4.90 -2.51 -4.00
N PHE A 142 -4.30 -1.45 -3.45
CA PHE A 142 -2.98 -1.48 -2.85
C PHE A 142 -3.07 -0.91 -1.44
N ILE A 143 -2.77 -1.75 -0.46
CA ILE A 143 -2.75 -1.38 0.95
C ILE A 143 -1.36 -1.60 1.52
N GLY A 144 -0.99 -0.74 2.45
CA GLY A 144 0.25 -0.84 3.20
C GLY A 144 0.05 -0.39 4.63
N ALA A 145 0.76 -1.01 5.56
CA ALA A 145 0.81 -0.58 6.94
C ALA A 145 2.11 -1.03 7.61
N SER A 146 2.50 -0.37 8.69
CA SER A 146 3.60 -0.81 9.54
C SER A 146 3.23 -0.87 11.02
N SER A 147 3.98 -1.68 11.75
CA SER A 147 3.86 -1.88 13.20
C SER A 147 5.19 -2.31 13.82
N ASP A 148 5.19 -2.41 15.14
CA ASP A 148 6.22 -3.06 15.96
C ASP A 148 5.93 -4.56 16.15
#